data_AF-A0A3P7Y5K6-F1
#
_entry.id   AF-A0A3P7Y5K6-F1
#
_cell.length_a   1.000
_cell.length_b   1.000
_cell.length_c   1.000
_cell.angle_alpha   90.00
_cell.angle_beta   90.00
_cell.angle_gamma   90.00
#
_symmetry.space_group_name_H-M   'P 1'
#
loop_
_entity.id
_entity.type
_entity.pdbx_description
1 polymer ?
#
loop_
_entity_poly.entity_id
_entity_poly.type
_entity_poly.pdbx_seq_one_letter_code
_entity_poly.pdbx_strand_id
1 'polypeptide(L)'
;MLSDFRMPLVVGRAIAFFACCLYLCVELLPTGRRFLMLFCYFLFGIAASSSTILRAYIAAISTLQDRARAYSAIVVANMLSVVIGPICQLAFANMPYPGYRIIDDFLKFHIYSAPIWIASMTNFVSVAIIWLGLQEVHPHHKRSGESARRRREPLSSNEFMDTGQRCSVSDDDGMFTLEGIKQRLRVVRSLDLAWNLIVLCWIERIVANLSVVTLQSIVSPLVMISFGWDGQTTVKILAACMGLVGILAISVAAAFIVLKLGTIVPPRVCFLLAVMISIVMYVLSYPYDMTSHKMHPYNGRYQSLGPPSKKSLIVSDVSATTGVGCNPKEYNWCDTAYATYPWIFLPVICVVMGIGVPTSQIALDTIYSKILGSIDQSMMQGAIIVAEDIILILGPLYAASMFSHFGQGTLWLVNSLATIGGILLWLGFFPQLKPFK
;
A
#
# COMPACT_ATOMS: atom_id res chain seq x y z
N MET A 1 16.03 -0.35 29.11
CA MET A 1 15.34 -1.62 28.79
C MET A 1 15.83 -2.01 27.41
N LEU A 2 16.41 -3.20 27.23
CA LEU A 2 16.94 -3.66 25.94
C LEU A 2 15.89 -3.41 24.84
N SER A 3 16.24 -2.71 23.76
CA SER A 3 15.38 -2.67 22.57
C SER A 3 15.53 -4.00 21.85
N ASP A 4 14.91 -5.03 22.42
CA ASP A 4 14.96 -6.37 21.90
C ASP A 4 14.04 -6.46 20.67
N PHE A 5 14.60 -6.18 19.48
CA PHE A 5 13.83 -6.10 18.23
C PHE A 5 13.32 -7.47 17.76
N ARG A 6 13.95 -8.56 18.22
CA ARG A 6 13.65 -9.93 17.78
C ARG A 6 12.25 -10.36 18.20
N MET A 7 11.90 -10.19 19.48
CA MET A 7 10.61 -10.66 20.02
C MET A 7 9.40 -10.00 19.34
N PRO A 8 9.33 -8.67 19.16
CA PRO A 8 8.25 -8.03 18.42
C PRO A 8 8.08 -8.54 16.98
N LEU A 9 9.20 -8.79 16.27
CA LEU A 9 9.17 -9.34 14.91
C LEU A 9 8.61 -10.77 14.87
N VAL A 10 9.00 -11.62 15.83
CA VAL A 10 8.48 -12.99 15.96
C VAL A 10 7.00 -12.99 16.30
N VAL A 11 6.58 -12.14 17.26
CA VAL A 11 5.16 -11.98 17.63
C VAL A 11 4.32 -11.55 16.42
N GLY A 12 4.81 -10.60 15.62
CA GLY A 12 4.12 -10.19 14.40
C GLY A 12 3.90 -11.33 13.40
N ARG A 13 4.90 -12.23 13.24
CA ARG A 13 4.77 -13.42 12.37
C ARG A 13 3.86 -14.50 12.98
N ALA A 14 3.87 -14.66 14.29
CA ALA A 14 2.93 -15.55 14.98
C ALA A 14 1.48 -15.08 14.80
N ILE A 15 1.22 -13.77 14.91
CA ILE A 15 -0.11 -13.18 14.64
C ILE A 15 -0.51 -13.40 13.17
N ALA A 16 0.41 -13.20 12.23
CA ALA A 16 0.14 -13.46 10.80
C ALA A 16 -0.23 -14.94 10.55
N PHE A 17 0.52 -15.88 11.14
CA PHE A 17 0.24 -17.30 11.01
C PHE A 17 -1.12 -17.66 11.62
N PHE A 18 -1.43 -17.14 12.82
CA PHE A 18 -2.73 -17.33 13.45
C PHE A 18 -3.88 -16.79 12.57
N ALA A 19 -3.69 -15.61 11.96
CA ALA A 19 -4.65 -15.06 11.01
C ALA A 19 -4.81 -15.93 9.75
N CYS A 20 -3.73 -16.54 9.23
CA CYS A 20 -3.82 -17.51 8.14
C CYS A 20 -4.64 -18.75 8.55
N CYS A 21 -4.42 -19.29 9.74
CA CYS A 21 -5.22 -20.41 10.25
C CYS A 21 -6.71 -20.05 10.37
N LEU A 22 -7.02 -18.87 10.92
CA LEU A 22 -8.40 -18.39 11.00
C LEU A 22 -9.04 -18.24 9.62
N TYR A 23 -8.30 -17.70 8.64
CA TYR A 23 -8.80 -17.57 7.28
C TYR A 23 -9.12 -18.94 6.67
N LEU A 24 -8.22 -19.92 6.80
CA LEU A 24 -8.45 -21.27 6.28
C LEU A 24 -9.68 -21.95 6.91
N CYS A 25 -10.03 -21.56 8.13
CA CYS A 25 -11.22 -22.01 8.85
C CYS A 25 -12.51 -21.22 8.52
N VAL A 26 -12.47 -20.18 7.66
CA VAL A 26 -13.65 -19.34 7.37
C VAL A 26 -14.82 -20.14 6.81
N GLU A 27 -14.55 -21.18 6.03
CA GLU A 27 -15.61 -22.00 5.44
C GLU A 27 -16.33 -22.90 6.45
N LEU A 28 -15.72 -23.16 7.61
CA LEU A 28 -16.33 -23.94 8.69
C LEU A 28 -17.54 -23.23 9.30
N LEU A 29 -17.55 -21.90 9.24
CA LEU A 29 -18.65 -21.11 9.77
C LEU A 29 -19.86 -21.20 8.84
N PRO A 30 -21.04 -21.63 9.32
CA PRO A 30 -22.26 -21.68 8.53
C PRO A 30 -22.80 -20.27 8.24
N THR A 31 -22.60 -19.31 9.16
CA THR A 31 -23.02 -17.91 9.02
C THR A 31 -21.94 -16.97 9.57
N GLY A 32 -21.99 -15.69 9.20
CA GLY A 32 -21.08 -14.68 9.77
C GLY A 32 -19.65 -14.65 9.19
N ARG A 33 -19.38 -15.36 8.09
CA ARG A 33 -18.05 -15.43 7.42
C ARG A 33 -17.41 -14.06 7.17
N ARG A 34 -18.21 -13.06 6.79
CA ARG A 34 -17.74 -11.67 6.55
C ARG A 34 -17.07 -11.03 7.78
N PHE A 35 -17.56 -11.34 8.99
CA PHE A 35 -17.01 -10.76 10.22
C PHE A 35 -15.71 -11.46 10.63
N LEU A 36 -15.61 -12.78 10.41
CA LEU A 36 -14.34 -13.49 10.61
C LEU A 36 -13.29 -13.01 9.59
N MET A 37 -13.67 -12.83 8.32
CA MET A 37 -12.78 -12.25 7.31
C MET A 37 -12.29 -10.86 7.72
N LEU A 38 -13.19 -9.99 8.19
CA LEU A 38 -12.83 -8.67 8.71
C LEU A 38 -11.82 -8.75 9.87
N PHE A 39 -12.04 -9.68 10.81
CA PHE A 39 -11.10 -9.92 11.90
C PHE A 39 -9.74 -10.45 11.43
N CYS A 40 -9.71 -11.32 10.41
CA CYS A 40 -8.46 -11.77 9.79
C CYS A 40 -7.68 -10.59 9.20
N TYR A 41 -8.34 -9.69 8.46
CA TYR A 41 -7.69 -8.48 7.92
C TYR A 41 -7.18 -7.53 9.00
N PHE A 42 -7.93 -7.39 10.10
CA PHE A 42 -7.46 -6.62 11.27
C PHE A 42 -6.15 -7.21 11.84
N LEU A 43 -6.08 -8.54 12.01
CA LEU A 43 -4.87 -9.21 12.48
C LEU A 43 -3.71 -9.10 11.47
N PHE A 44 -3.98 -9.22 10.17
CA PHE A 44 -2.96 -8.98 9.14
C PHE A 44 -2.44 -7.54 9.17
N GLY A 45 -3.30 -6.56 9.47
CA GLY A 45 -2.89 -5.16 9.70
C GLY A 45 -1.94 -5.02 10.89
N ILE A 46 -2.25 -5.65 12.02
CA ILE A 46 -1.34 -5.70 13.18
C ILE A 46 -0.02 -6.37 12.81
N ALA A 47 -0.05 -7.51 12.13
CA ALA A 47 1.15 -8.22 11.71
C ALA A 47 2.02 -7.39 10.75
N ALA A 48 1.41 -6.62 9.85
CA ALA A 48 2.11 -5.75 8.89
C ALA A 48 2.93 -4.64 9.56
N SER A 49 2.57 -4.22 10.79
CA SER A 49 3.34 -3.25 11.59
C SER A 49 4.77 -3.70 11.91
N SER A 50 5.07 -5.00 11.79
CA SER A 50 6.42 -5.57 11.89
C SER A 50 7.42 -4.93 10.92
N SER A 51 6.93 -4.43 9.77
CA SER A 51 7.77 -3.72 8.80
C SER A 51 8.34 -2.42 9.36
N THR A 52 7.60 -1.70 10.21
CA THR A 52 8.07 -0.49 10.91
C THR A 52 9.17 -0.83 11.92
N ILE A 53 9.02 -1.93 12.66
CA ILE A 53 10.03 -2.42 13.60
C ILE A 53 11.31 -2.80 12.86
N LEU A 54 11.19 -3.48 11.72
CA LEU A 54 12.35 -3.82 10.88
C LEU A 54 13.08 -2.58 10.35
N ARG A 55 12.34 -1.54 9.93
CA ARG A 55 12.92 -0.26 9.52
C ARG A 55 13.66 0.44 10.67
N ALA A 56 13.13 0.37 11.89
CA ALA A 56 13.79 0.91 13.09
C ALA A 56 15.06 0.13 13.45
N TYR A 57 15.00 -1.21 13.39
CA TYR A 57 16.18 -2.07 13.59
C TYR A 57 17.28 -1.73 12.58
N ILE A 58 16.96 -1.61 11.29
CA ILE A 58 17.92 -1.24 10.26
C ILE A 58 18.53 0.14 10.53
N ALA A 59 17.73 1.13 10.96
CA ALA A 59 18.28 2.42 11.36
C ALA A 59 19.27 2.32 12.53
N ALA A 60 19.01 1.44 13.49
CA ALA A 60 19.84 1.25 14.68
C ALA A 60 21.18 0.58 14.38
N ILE A 61 21.21 -0.39 13.44
CA ILE A 61 22.44 -1.12 13.09
C ILE A 61 23.22 -0.51 11.91
N SER A 62 22.60 0.37 11.12
CA SER A 62 23.25 0.96 9.95
C SER A 62 23.94 2.28 10.26
N THR A 63 25.13 2.44 9.69
CA THR A 63 25.84 3.73 9.65
C THR A 63 25.13 4.70 8.71
N LEU A 64 25.38 6.01 8.86
CA LEU A 64 24.80 7.02 7.95
C LEU A 64 25.15 6.78 6.47
N GLN A 65 26.32 6.21 6.18
CA GLN A 65 26.78 5.93 4.83
C GLN A 65 26.09 4.70 4.23
N ASP A 66 25.83 3.65 5.02
CA ASP A 66 25.23 2.40 4.54
C ASP A 66 23.71 2.38 4.63
N ARG A 67 23.11 3.23 5.47
CA ARG A 67 21.67 3.29 5.72
C ARG A 67 20.85 3.49 4.45
N ALA A 68 21.33 4.35 3.53
CA ALA A 68 20.66 4.57 2.24
C ALA A 68 20.62 3.27 1.40
N ARG A 69 21.71 2.50 1.39
CA ARG A 69 21.76 1.20 0.70
C ARG A 69 20.82 0.19 1.38
N ALA A 70 20.84 0.10 2.71
CA ALA A 70 19.96 -0.80 3.44
C ALA A 70 18.47 -0.51 3.18
N TYR A 71 18.05 0.76 3.22
CA TYR A 71 16.67 1.12 2.90
C TYR A 71 16.31 0.85 1.44
N SER A 72 17.24 1.08 0.50
CA SER A 72 17.00 0.72 -0.90
C SER A 72 16.76 -0.78 -1.09
N ALA A 73 17.47 -1.64 -0.35
CA ALA A 73 17.25 -3.08 -0.39
C ALA A 73 15.86 -3.47 0.15
N ILE A 74 15.36 -2.82 1.21
CA ILE A 74 13.97 -3.01 1.67
C ILE A 74 12.97 -2.63 0.59
N VAL A 75 13.19 -1.51 -0.10
CA VAL A 75 12.29 -1.05 -1.18
C VAL A 75 12.27 -2.06 -2.33
N VAL A 76 13.44 -2.57 -2.74
CA VAL A 76 13.53 -3.62 -3.76
C VAL A 76 12.81 -4.90 -3.31
N ALA A 77 12.99 -5.33 -2.05
CA ALA A 77 12.30 -6.49 -1.50
C ALA A 77 10.77 -6.30 -1.49
N ASN A 78 10.28 -5.10 -1.15
CA ASN A 78 8.86 -4.77 -1.20
C ASN A 78 8.32 -4.86 -2.64
N MET A 79 9.03 -4.28 -3.62
CA MET A 79 8.63 -4.37 -5.03
C MET A 79 8.57 -5.82 -5.50
N LEU A 80 9.57 -6.63 -5.15
CA LEU A 80 9.58 -8.05 -5.48
C LEU A 80 8.40 -8.81 -4.85
N SER A 81 8.06 -8.50 -3.59
CA SER A 81 6.92 -9.12 -2.90
C SER A 81 5.58 -8.86 -3.57
N VAL A 82 5.38 -7.65 -4.13
CA VAL A 82 4.18 -7.26 -4.87
C VAL A 82 4.00 -8.10 -6.14
N VAL A 83 5.10 -8.57 -6.75
CA VAL A 83 5.06 -9.41 -7.95
C VAL A 83 4.87 -10.89 -7.61
N ILE A 84 5.55 -11.37 -6.57
CA ILE A 84 5.48 -12.79 -6.17
C ILE A 84 4.06 -13.18 -5.76
N GLY A 85 3.32 -12.33 -5.05
CA GLY A 85 1.95 -12.64 -4.59
C GLY A 85 1.00 -13.03 -5.73
N PRO A 86 0.78 -12.17 -6.74
CA PRO A 86 -0.04 -12.48 -7.91
C PRO A 86 0.49 -13.67 -8.73
N ILE A 87 1.81 -13.86 -8.85
CA ILE A 87 2.37 -15.04 -9.52
C ILE A 87 2.01 -16.33 -8.77
N CYS A 88 2.13 -16.33 -7.44
CA CYS A 88 1.68 -17.45 -6.61
C CYS A 88 0.16 -17.69 -6.79
N GLN A 89 -0.67 -16.64 -6.83
CA GLN A 89 -2.10 -16.76 -7.10
C GLN A 89 -2.37 -17.42 -8.47
N LEU A 90 -1.63 -17.02 -9.50
CA LEU A 90 -1.74 -17.58 -10.85
C LEU A 90 -1.27 -19.02 -10.95
N ALA A 91 -0.28 -19.43 -10.16
CA ALA A 91 0.15 -20.82 -10.11
C ALA A 91 -0.98 -21.78 -9.73
N PHE A 92 -1.98 -21.31 -8.96
CA PHE A 92 -3.19 -22.06 -8.60
C PHE A 92 -4.42 -21.64 -9.40
N ALA A 93 -4.28 -20.87 -10.48
CA ALA A 93 -5.40 -20.39 -11.30
C ALA A 93 -6.25 -21.52 -11.88
N ASN A 94 -5.66 -22.68 -12.19
CA ASN A 94 -6.41 -23.80 -12.76
C ASN A 94 -7.16 -24.64 -11.72
N MET A 95 -7.07 -24.28 -10.43
CA MET A 95 -7.78 -24.99 -9.37
C MET A 95 -9.26 -24.57 -9.33
N PRO A 96 -10.22 -25.52 -9.48
CA PRO A 96 -11.63 -25.18 -9.37
C PRO A 96 -12.02 -24.92 -7.90
N TYR A 97 -13.08 -24.14 -7.70
CA TYR A 97 -13.81 -24.07 -6.42
C TYR A 97 -15.04 -24.99 -6.47
N PRO A 98 -15.35 -25.81 -5.43
CA PRO A 98 -14.82 -25.81 -4.05
C PRO A 98 -13.49 -26.58 -3.84
N GLY A 99 -12.89 -27.09 -4.91
CA GLY A 99 -11.54 -27.68 -4.90
C GLY A 99 -11.43 -29.04 -4.24
N TYR A 100 -10.24 -29.36 -3.75
CA TYR A 100 -9.90 -30.64 -3.12
C TYR A 100 -10.19 -30.62 -1.62
N ARG A 101 -10.72 -31.71 -1.07
CA ARG A 101 -10.89 -31.87 0.37
C ARG A 101 -9.61 -32.47 0.96
N ILE A 102 -8.92 -31.75 1.84
CA ILE A 102 -7.73 -32.25 2.53
C ILE A 102 -8.15 -33.06 3.76
N ILE A 103 -9.10 -32.53 4.52
CA ILE A 103 -9.71 -33.19 5.68
C ILE A 103 -11.21 -33.13 5.46
N ASP A 104 -11.88 -34.27 5.49
CA ASP A 104 -13.33 -34.36 5.29
C ASP A 104 -14.07 -33.39 6.22
N ASP A 105 -14.93 -32.57 5.63
CA ASP A 105 -15.72 -31.49 6.23
C ASP A 105 -14.95 -30.39 6.99
N PHE A 106 -13.62 -30.49 7.14
CA PHE A 106 -12.83 -29.52 7.91
C PHE A 106 -11.99 -28.56 7.04
N LEU A 107 -11.35 -29.06 5.98
CA LEU A 107 -10.33 -28.26 5.29
C LEU A 107 -10.35 -28.47 3.78
N LYS A 108 -10.60 -27.38 3.04
CA LYS A 108 -10.65 -27.38 1.57
C LYS A 108 -9.50 -26.60 0.96
N PHE A 109 -8.99 -27.13 -0.14
CA PHE A 109 -7.92 -26.54 -0.94
C PHE A 109 -8.46 -26.15 -2.30
N HIS A 110 -8.59 -24.84 -2.52
CA HIS A 110 -9.13 -24.24 -3.73
C HIS A 110 -8.39 -22.95 -4.07
N ILE A 111 -8.74 -22.33 -5.20
CA ILE A 111 -8.12 -21.10 -5.70
C ILE A 111 -8.03 -19.95 -4.67
N TYR A 112 -9.02 -19.81 -3.79
CA TYR A 112 -9.01 -18.78 -2.73
C TYR A 112 -8.19 -19.14 -1.48
N SER A 113 -7.97 -20.43 -1.16
CA SER A 113 -7.24 -20.85 0.05
C SER A 113 -5.77 -21.20 -0.23
N ALA A 114 -5.44 -21.62 -1.45
CA ALA A 114 -4.08 -21.98 -1.85
C ALA A 114 -3.01 -20.90 -1.58
N PRO A 115 -3.24 -19.60 -1.87
CA PRO A 115 -2.26 -18.55 -1.57
C PRO A 115 -1.97 -18.41 -0.07
N ILE A 116 -2.95 -18.72 0.77
CA ILE A 116 -2.83 -18.59 2.22
C ILE A 116 -2.05 -19.75 2.83
N TRP A 117 -2.10 -20.93 2.22
CA TRP A 117 -1.18 -22.00 2.57
C TRP A 117 0.29 -21.60 2.34
N ILE A 118 0.57 -20.95 1.21
CA ILE A 118 1.92 -20.41 0.95
C ILE A 118 2.26 -19.32 1.97
N ALA A 119 1.36 -18.36 2.21
CA ALA A 119 1.59 -17.31 3.21
C ALA A 119 1.83 -17.89 4.62
N SER A 120 1.13 -18.96 4.97
CA SER A 120 1.32 -19.69 6.23
C SER A 120 2.72 -20.31 6.32
N MET A 121 3.18 -20.98 5.25
CA MET A 121 4.53 -21.55 5.19
C MET A 121 5.63 -20.48 5.25
N THR A 122 5.46 -19.34 4.56
CA THR A 122 6.47 -18.27 4.56
C THR A 122 6.60 -17.59 5.92
N ASN A 123 5.57 -17.64 6.79
CA ASN A 123 5.69 -17.17 8.17
C ASN A 123 6.70 -18.01 8.97
N PHE A 124 6.72 -19.34 8.82
CA PHE A 124 7.72 -20.19 9.49
C PHE A 124 9.14 -19.90 8.99
N VAL A 125 9.29 -19.77 7.67
CA VAL A 125 10.58 -19.39 7.07
C VAL A 125 11.04 -18.03 7.59
N SER A 126 10.14 -17.06 7.69
CA SER A 126 10.44 -15.73 8.23
C SER A 126 10.88 -15.79 9.70
N VAL A 127 10.18 -16.59 10.53
CA VAL A 127 10.57 -16.80 11.93
C VAL A 127 11.95 -17.43 12.02
N ALA A 128 12.24 -18.47 11.21
CA ALA A 128 13.56 -19.09 11.17
C ALA A 128 14.67 -18.10 10.77
N ILE A 129 14.42 -17.26 9.76
CA ILE A 129 15.37 -16.20 9.34
C ILE A 129 15.59 -15.20 10.48
N ILE A 130 14.53 -14.76 11.17
CA ILE A 130 14.65 -13.84 12.30
C ILE A 130 15.46 -14.48 13.44
N TRP A 131 15.18 -15.74 13.76
CA TRP A 131 15.82 -16.41 14.90
C TRP A 131 17.29 -16.73 14.64
N LEU A 132 17.62 -17.19 13.42
CA LEU A 132 18.98 -17.59 13.05
C LEU A 132 19.83 -16.42 12.55
N GLY A 133 19.22 -15.43 11.91
CA GLY A 133 19.93 -14.36 11.19
C GLY A 133 19.92 -12.99 11.86
N LEU A 134 18.93 -12.68 12.72
CA LEU A 134 18.85 -11.36 13.35
C LEU A 134 19.78 -11.29 14.56
N GLN A 135 20.76 -10.39 14.50
CA GLN A 135 21.65 -10.11 15.61
C GLN A 135 21.01 -9.08 16.55
N GLU A 136 20.98 -9.37 17.84
CA GLU A 136 20.42 -8.44 18.82
C GLU A 136 21.38 -7.29 19.07
N VAL A 137 20.85 -6.07 18.98
CA VAL A 137 21.59 -4.84 19.29
C VAL A 137 21.66 -4.69 20.80
N HIS A 138 22.70 -5.25 21.40
CA HIS A 138 23.01 -4.99 22.81
C HIS A 138 23.68 -3.62 22.90
N PRO A 139 23.19 -2.70 23.76
CA PRO A 139 23.88 -1.44 23.97
C PRO A 139 25.31 -1.72 24.42
N HIS A 140 26.29 -1.19 23.68
CA HIS A 140 27.69 -1.28 24.08
C HIS A 140 27.81 -0.71 25.51
N HIS A 141 28.14 -1.59 26.45
CA HIS A 141 28.43 -1.23 27.83
C HIS A 141 29.51 -0.15 27.81
N LYS A 142 29.23 0.98 28.47
CA LYS A 142 30.19 2.04 28.78
C LYS A 142 31.53 1.42 29.15
N ARG A 143 32.53 1.52 28.27
CA ARG A 143 33.92 1.47 28.73
C ARG A 143 34.16 2.81 29.42
N SER A 144 33.80 2.83 30.71
CA SER A 144 34.20 3.81 31.70
C SER A 144 35.65 4.23 31.42
N GLY A 145 35.94 5.51 31.21
CA GLY A 145 36.09 6.41 32.34
C GLY A 145 37.44 6.27 33.07
N GLU A 146 38.39 5.49 32.58
CA GLU A 146 39.66 5.23 33.27
C GLU A 146 40.88 5.31 32.33
N SER A 147 41.22 6.51 31.83
CA SER A 147 42.57 6.79 31.30
C SER A 147 42.96 8.28 31.31
N ALA A 148 42.03 9.22 31.53
CA ALA A 148 42.34 10.65 31.48
C ALA A 148 42.54 11.31 32.86
N ARG A 149 42.88 10.54 33.92
CA ARG A 149 43.17 11.09 35.26
C ARG A 149 44.65 10.99 35.65
N ARG A 150 45.57 11.33 34.73
CA ARG A 150 46.98 11.62 35.06
C ARG A 150 47.53 12.76 34.21
N ARG A 151 47.20 13.99 34.58
CA ARG A 151 48.16 15.07 34.88
C ARG A 151 47.38 16.33 35.26
N ARG A 152 47.34 16.65 36.55
CA ARG A 152 47.16 18.03 37.00
C ARG A 152 48.56 18.66 36.99
N GLU A 153 48.76 19.67 36.18
CA GLU A 153 49.69 20.76 36.49
C GLU A 153 48.90 22.08 36.37
N PRO A 154 49.03 23.01 37.32
CA PRO A 154 48.38 24.31 37.23
C PRO A 154 49.35 25.28 36.55
N LEU A 155 48.94 25.93 35.46
CA LEU A 155 49.60 27.17 35.03
C LEU A 155 48.54 28.19 34.57
N SER A 156 48.68 29.39 35.10
CA SER A 156 47.82 30.55 34.89
C SER A 156 47.94 31.13 33.48
N SER A 157 46.90 31.86 33.07
CA SER A 157 46.92 33.26 32.55
C SER A 157 45.87 33.45 31.45
N ASN A 158 45.27 34.63 31.47
CA ASN A 158 44.19 35.14 30.62
C ASN A 158 44.37 34.94 29.10
N GLU A 159 43.27 34.77 28.36
CA GLU A 159 42.74 35.75 27.37
C GLU A 159 41.67 35.14 26.43
N PHE A 160 40.68 35.98 26.10
CA PHE A 160 39.91 36.08 24.84
C PHE A 160 38.77 35.09 24.47
N MET A 161 37.55 35.66 24.54
CA MET A 161 36.42 35.69 23.59
C MET A 161 36.13 34.55 22.56
N ASP A 162 34.85 34.17 22.60
CA ASP A 162 33.93 33.77 21.52
C ASP A 162 33.61 32.27 21.24
N THR A 163 32.33 32.08 20.94
CA THR A 163 31.67 30.99 20.21
C THR A 163 31.48 29.61 20.84
N GLY A 164 30.21 29.17 20.79
CA GLY A 164 29.87 27.78 20.55
C GLY A 164 29.34 27.03 21.76
N GLN A 165 28.07 27.28 22.11
CA GLN A 165 27.29 26.37 22.94
C GLN A 165 27.05 25.08 22.16
N ARG A 166 28.04 24.18 22.19
CA ARG A 166 27.95 22.81 21.68
C ARG A 166 27.13 22.03 22.71
N CYS A 167 25.80 22.06 22.55
CA CYS A 167 24.91 21.16 23.26
C CYS A 167 25.26 19.72 22.89
N SER A 168 25.91 19.02 23.81
CA SER A 168 26.03 17.57 23.80
C SER A 168 24.66 17.00 24.15
N VAL A 169 23.84 16.77 23.11
CA VAL A 169 22.58 16.05 23.28
C VAL A 169 22.92 14.61 23.62
N SER A 170 22.40 14.16 24.76
CA SER A 170 22.45 12.76 25.17
C SER A 170 21.51 11.98 24.24
N ASP A 171 22.06 11.19 23.31
CA ASP A 171 21.34 10.55 22.21
C ASP A 171 20.37 9.41 22.60
N ASP A 172 20.18 9.13 23.90
CA ASP A 172 19.64 7.82 24.34
C ASP A 172 18.26 7.87 25.02
N ASP A 173 17.70 9.04 25.35
CA ASP A 173 16.37 9.12 25.97
C ASP A 173 15.25 9.23 24.92
N GLY A 174 14.89 8.08 24.36
CA GLY A 174 13.53 7.79 23.91
C GLY A 174 13.19 8.23 22.49
N MET A 175 13.58 7.40 21.52
CA MET A 175 13.12 7.45 20.12
C MET A 175 11.58 7.49 19.98
N PHE A 176 10.84 7.03 21.00
CA PHE A 176 9.36 6.95 21.02
C PHE A 176 8.70 7.57 22.26
N THR A 177 9.43 8.27 23.14
CA THR A 177 8.76 9.02 24.23
C THR A 177 8.10 10.28 23.67
N LEU A 178 6.93 10.62 24.20
CA LEU A 178 6.18 11.81 23.79
C LEU A 178 7.04 13.08 23.90
N GLU A 179 7.96 13.13 24.87
CA GLU A 179 8.90 14.24 25.04
C GLU A 179 9.98 14.28 23.96
N GLY A 180 10.57 13.14 23.59
CA GLY A 180 11.54 13.04 22.50
C GLY A 180 10.93 13.44 21.15
N ILE A 181 9.68 13.03 20.89
CA ILE A 181 8.92 13.45 19.70
C ILE A 181 8.67 14.96 19.75
N LYS A 182 8.17 15.50 20.87
CA LYS A 182 7.94 16.95 21.04
C LYS A 182 9.21 17.78 20.84
N GLN A 183 10.36 17.26 21.23
CA GLN A 183 11.65 17.94 21.09
C GLN A 183 12.13 17.96 19.64
N ARG A 184 12.07 16.82 18.93
CA ARG A 184 12.40 16.76 17.49
C ARG A 184 11.44 17.60 16.64
N LEU A 185 10.14 17.61 17.01
CA LEU A 185 9.15 18.46 16.36
C LEU A 185 9.47 19.95 16.55
N ARG A 186 9.95 20.35 17.73
CA ARG A 186 10.41 21.71 18.00
C ARG A 186 11.64 22.09 17.16
N VAL A 187 12.61 21.18 17.03
CA VAL A 187 13.79 21.39 16.18
C VAL A 187 13.38 21.59 14.72
N VAL A 188 12.53 20.72 14.17
CA VAL A 188 12.08 20.88 12.77
C VAL A 188 11.22 22.13 12.58
N ARG A 189 10.40 22.50 13.55
CA ARG A 189 9.64 23.76 13.49
C ARG A 189 10.53 25.00 13.58
N SER A 190 11.71 24.90 14.20
CA SER A 190 12.66 26.01 14.33
C SER A 190 13.52 26.23 13.09
N LEU A 191 13.56 25.25 12.17
CA LEU A 191 14.23 25.38 10.89
C LEU A 191 13.34 26.15 9.90
N ASP A 192 13.95 26.99 9.07
CA ASP A 192 13.26 27.76 8.02
C ASP A 192 13.00 26.86 6.80
N LEU A 193 12.05 25.91 6.94
CA LEU A 193 11.64 25.02 5.85
C LEU A 193 10.63 25.71 4.94
N ALA A 194 10.70 25.38 3.66
CA ALA A 194 9.63 25.66 2.68
C ALA A 194 8.39 24.79 2.94
N TRP A 195 7.67 25.05 4.05
CA TRP A 195 6.50 24.30 4.50
C TRP A 195 5.40 24.22 3.45
N ASN A 196 5.23 25.26 2.65
CA ASN A 196 4.37 25.29 1.48
C ASN A 196 4.70 24.16 0.47
N LEU A 197 5.97 23.91 0.17
CA LEU A 197 6.38 22.82 -0.74
C LEU A 197 6.27 21.44 -0.09
N ILE A 198 6.49 21.36 1.23
CA ILE A 198 6.34 20.11 1.99
C ILE A 198 4.87 19.67 2.00
N VAL A 199 3.97 20.59 2.33
CA VAL A 199 2.52 20.34 2.35
C VAL A 199 2.01 20.03 0.94
N LEU A 200 2.52 20.72 -0.09
CA LEU A 200 2.26 20.38 -1.48
C LEU A 200 2.60 18.90 -1.75
N CYS A 201 3.80 18.44 -1.38
CA CYS A 201 4.17 17.04 -1.57
C CYS A 201 3.25 16.06 -0.83
N TRP A 202 2.74 16.41 0.35
CA TRP A 202 1.79 15.57 1.08
C TRP A 202 0.43 15.48 0.37
N ILE A 203 -0.09 16.62 -0.09
CA ILE A 203 -1.34 16.67 -0.86
C ILE A 203 -1.18 15.87 -2.15
N GLU A 204 -0.10 16.08 -2.89
CA GLU A 204 0.18 15.36 -4.13
C GLU A 204 0.37 13.85 -3.92
N ARG A 205 0.94 13.43 -2.79
CA ARG A 205 1.01 11.99 -2.43
C ARG A 205 -0.39 11.40 -2.30
N ILE A 206 -1.27 12.10 -1.60
CA ILE A 206 -2.66 11.69 -1.40
C ILE A 206 -3.40 11.62 -2.74
N VAL A 207 -3.27 12.65 -3.58
CA VAL A 207 -3.92 12.71 -4.90
C VAL A 207 -3.40 11.61 -5.82
N ALA A 208 -2.08 11.41 -5.91
CA ALA A 208 -1.49 10.38 -6.76
C ALA A 208 -1.90 8.95 -6.34
N ASN A 209 -2.10 8.72 -5.04
CA ASN A 209 -2.54 7.43 -4.52
C ASN A 209 -4.06 7.22 -4.58
N LEU A 210 -4.87 8.26 -4.84
CA LEU A 210 -6.34 8.15 -4.91
C LEU A 210 -6.80 7.05 -5.89
N SER A 211 -6.17 6.98 -7.07
CA SER A 211 -6.46 5.98 -8.10
C SER A 211 -6.16 4.55 -7.62
N VAL A 212 -5.04 4.38 -6.91
CA VAL A 212 -4.61 3.08 -6.38
C VAL A 212 -5.61 2.59 -5.35
N VAL A 213 -5.93 3.44 -4.37
CA VAL A 213 -6.83 3.08 -3.27
C VAL A 213 -8.24 2.80 -3.78
N THR A 214 -8.73 3.62 -4.73
CA THR A 214 -10.03 3.40 -5.36
C THR A 214 -10.06 2.02 -6.03
N LEU A 215 -9.11 1.74 -6.93
CA LEU A 215 -9.08 0.47 -7.65
C LEU A 215 -8.90 -0.73 -6.71
N GLN A 216 -7.99 -0.66 -5.73
CA GLN A 216 -7.81 -1.75 -4.76
C GLN A 216 -9.09 -2.07 -3.97
N SER A 217 -9.92 -1.06 -3.73
CA SER A 217 -11.14 -1.21 -2.92
C SER A 217 -12.31 -1.80 -3.72
N ILE A 218 -12.46 -1.40 -4.99
CA ILE A 218 -13.67 -1.73 -5.76
C ILE A 218 -13.42 -2.58 -7.00
N VAL A 219 -12.18 -2.83 -7.44
CA VAL A 219 -11.94 -3.50 -8.74
C VAL A 219 -12.60 -4.88 -8.82
N SER A 220 -12.55 -5.68 -7.75
CA SER A 220 -13.18 -7.00 -7.72
C SER A 220 -14.72 -6.93 -7.83
N PRO A 221 -15.45 -6.21 -6.97
CA PRO A 221 -16.90 -6.07 -7.15
C PRO A 221 -17.26 -5.37 -8.47
N LEU A 222 -16.46 -4.40 -8.90
CA LEU A 222 -16.66 -3.69 -10.16
C LEU A 222 -16.66 -4.65 -11.36
N VAL A 223 -15.64 -5.50 -11.53
CA VAL A 223 -15.60 -6.43 -12.68
C VAL A 223 -16.67 -7.53 -12.58
N MET A 224 -17.03 -7.97 -11.38
CA MET A 224 -18.09 -8.96 -11.18
C MET A 224 -19.49 -8.39 -11.48
N ILE A 225 -19.74 -7.13 -11.15
CA ILE A 225 -20.99 -6.42 -11.43
C ILE A 225 -21.06 -6.00 -12.90
N SER A 226 -19.98 -5.43 -13.42
CA SER A 226 -19.91 -4.89 -14.78
C SER A 226 -19.90 -5.98 -15.85
N PHE A 227 -19.03 -6.98 -15.69
CA PHE A 227 -18.79 -8.02 -16.71
C PHE A 227 -19.50 -9.34 -16.42
N GLY A 228 -20.15 -9.49 -15.26
CA GLY A 228 -20.80 -10.73 -14.87
C GLY A 228 -19.82 -11.89 -14.67
N TRP A 229 -18.54 -11.61 -14.41
CA TRP A 229 -17.53 -12.63 -14.18
C TRP A 229 -17.73 -13.32 -12.84
N ASP A 230 -17.62 -14.64 -12.82
CA ASP A 230 -17.61 -15.40 -11.57
C ASP A 230 -16.34 -15.10 -10.75
N GLY A 231 -16.38 -15.46 -9.47
CA GLY A 231 -15.26 -15.19 -8.56
C GLY A 231 -13.95 -15.84 -9.02
N GLN A 232 -14.00 -17.03 -9.66
CA GLN A 232 -12.78 -17.71 -10.10
C GLN A 232 -12.18 -16.99 -11.30
N THR A 233 -12.98 -16.64 -12.31
CA THR A 233 -12.51 -15.89 -13.47
C THR A 233 -11.96 -14.52 -13.05
N THR A 234 -12.67 -13.83 -12.17
CA THR A 234 -12.25 -12.53 -11.62
C THR A 234 -10.88 -12.60 -10.97
N VAL A 235 -10.65 -13.56 -10.06
CA VAL A 235 -9.38 -13.70 -9.36
C VAL A 235 -8.23 -14.07 -10.32
N LYS A 236 -8.47 -14.94 -11.30
CA LYS A 236 -7.46 -15.31 -12.31
C LYS A 236 -7.02 -14.10 -13.14
N ILE A 237 -7.99 -13.34 -13.66
CA ILE A 237 -7.71 -12.19 -14.53
C ILE A 237 -7.03 -11.07 -13.73
N LEU A 238 -7.54 -10.74 -12.54
CA LEU A 238 -6.90 -9.71 -11.69
C LEU A 238 -5.50 -10.12 -11.26
N ALA A 239 -5.24 -11.39 -10.96
CA ALA A 239 -3.89 -11.86 -10.64
C ALA A 239 -2.95 -11.72 -11.85
N ALA A 240 -3.41 -12.01 -13.06
CA ALA A 240 -2.65 -11.78 -14.29
C ALA A 240 -2.32 -10.29 -14.50
N CYS A 241 -3.32 -9.42 -14.32
CA CYS A 241 -3.15 -7.97 -14.37
C CYS A 241 -2.15 -7.48 -13.33
N MET A 242 -2.25 -7.91 -12.07
CA MET A 242 -1.34 -7.49 -10.99
C MET A 242 0.08 -8.02 -11.19
N GLY A 243 0.24 -9.23 -11.74
CA GLY A 243 1.55 -9.74 -12.16
C GLY A 243 2.19 -8.86 -13.23
N LEU A 244 1.42 -8.46 -14.25
CA LEU A 244 1.89 -7.53 -15.30
C LEU A 244 2.23 -6.15 -14.72
N VAL A 245 1.39 -5.59 -13.85
CA VAL A 245 1.64 -4.33 -13.14
C VAL A 245 2.97 -4.39 -12.40
N GLY A 246 3.23 -5.48 -11.69
CA GLY A 246 4.49 -5.71 -10.99
C GLY A 246 5.72 -5.71 -11.90
N ILE A 247 5.64 -6.41 -13.03
CA ILE A 247 6.72 -6.46 -14.03
C ILE A 247 6.97 -5.07 -14.64
N LEU A 248 5.91 -4.35 -15.01
CA LEU A 248 6.01 -2.98 -15.52
C LEU A 248 6.64 -2.03 -14.49
N ALA A 249 6.24 -2.12 -13.22
CA ALA A 249 6.77 -1.29 -12.15
C ALA A 249 8.28 -1.51 -11.91
N ILE A 250 8.71 -2.78 -11.87
CA ILE A 250 10.13 -3.12 -11.78
C ILE A 250 10.89 -2.61 -13.01
N SER A 251 10.31 -2.73 -14.21
CA SER A 251 10.92 -2.25 -15.45
C SER A 251 11.13 -0.74 -15.43
N VAL A 252 10.15 0.03 -14.93
CA VAL A 252 10.26 1.48 -14.74
C VAL A 252 11.34 1.82 -13.71
N ALA A 253 11.35 1.16 -12.55
CA ALA A 253 12.36 1.38 -11.52
C ALA A 253 13.78 1.08 -12.06
N ALA A 254 13.95 -0.02 -12.78
CA ALA A 254 15.21 -0.38 -13.44
C ALA A 254 15.60 0.65 -14.50
N ALA A 255 14.66 1.14 -15.31
CA ALA A 255 14.91 2.17 -16.31
C ALA A 255 15.39 3.49 -15.67
N PHE A 256 14.80 3.90 -14.54
CA PHE A 256 15.27 5.08 -13.79
C PHE A 256 16.73 4.96 -13.34
N ILE A 257 17.15 3.77 -12.93
CA ILE A 257 18.52 3.48 -12.49
C ILE A 257 19.49 3.40 -13.68
N VAL A 258 19.18 2.56 -14.67
CA VAL A 258 20.09 2.24 -15.79
C VAL A 258 20.21 3.41 -16.78
N LEU A 259 19.08 4.01 -17.17
CA LEU A 259 19.06 5.11 -18.13
C LEU A 259 19.39 6.45 -17.47
N LYS A 260 19.63 6.46 -16.14
CA LYS A 260 19.81 7.67 -15.33
C LYS A 260 18.72 8.69 -15.62
N LEU A 261 17.47 8.25 -15.72
CA LEU A 261 16.37 9.07 -16.22
C LEU A 261 16.14 10.33 -15.36
N GLY A 262 16.46 10.26 -14.06
CA GLY A 262 16.45 11.41 -13.16
C GLY A 262 17.50 12.49 -13.45
N THR A 263 18.47 12.23 -14.33
CA THR A 263 19.43 13.23 -14.84
C THR A 263 18.98 13.82 -16.19
N ILE A 264 18.22 13.07 -16.97
CA ILE A 264 17.72 13.47 -18.30
C ILE A 264 16.46 14.32 -18.13
N VAL A 265 15.51 13.83 -17.34
CA VAL A 265 14.22 14.47 -17.11
C VAL A 265 14.17 14.95 -15.66
N PRO A 266 13.93 16.25 -15.41
CA PRO A 266 13.83 16.75 -14.05
C PRO A 266 12.65 16.08 -13.34
N PRO A 267 12.81 15.63 -12.07
CA PRO A 267 11.77 14.88 -11.35
C PRO A 267 10.39 15.54 -11.36
N ARG A 268 10.31 16.87 -11.33
CA ARG A 268 9.04 17.61 -11.38
C ARG A 268 8.24 17.41 -12.67
N VAL A 269 8.93 17.19 -13.79
CA VAL A 269 8.30 16.88 -15.08
C VAL A 269 7.88 15.41 -15.10
N CYS A 270 8.72 14.50 -14.58
CA CYS A 270 8.36 13.09 -14.43
C CYS A 270 7.08 12.92 -13.62
N PHE A 271 6.97 13.61 -12.48
CA PHE A 271 5.77 13.57 -11.64
C PHE A 271 4.54 14.06 -12.41
N LEU A 272 4.64 15.22 -13.07
CA LEU A 272 3.54 15.77 -13.87
C LEU A 272 3.09 14.79 -14.97
N LEU A 273 4.02 14.23 -15.73
CA LEU A 273 3.71 13.25 -16.78
C LEU A 273 3.05 12.00 -16.20
N ALA A 274 3.52 11.52 -15.05
CA ALA A 274 2.96 10.35 -14.38
C ALA A 274 1.51 10.56 -13.88
N VAL A 275 1.22 11.74 -13.33
CA VAL A 275 -0.16 12.08 -12.89
C VAL A 275 -1.06 12.33 -14.11
N MET A 276 -0.54 12.88 -15.20
CA MET A 276 -1.29 13.00 -16.46
C MET A 276 -1.69 11.63 -17.04
N ILE A 277 -0.82 10.61 -16.93
CA ILE A 277 -1.18 9.22 -17.30
C ILE A 277 -2.38 8.72 -16.47
N SER A 278 -2.48 9.13 -15.20
CA SER A 278 -3.64 8.78 -14.36
C SER A 278 -4.94 9.44 -14.83
N ILE A 279 -4.91 10.65 -15.40
CA ILE A 279 -6.09 11.24 -16.06
C ILE A 279 -6.48 10.44 -17.29
N VAL A 280 -5.51 10.03 -18.11
CA VAL A 280 -5.77 9.20 -19.29
C VAL A 280 -6.47 7.91 -18.90
N MET A 281 -6.16 7.34 -17.71
CA MET A 281 -6.91 6.23 -17.15
C MET A 281 -8.40 6.53 -17.04
N TYR A 282 -8.77 7.60 -16.34
CA TYR A 282 -10.16 7.95 -16.09
C TYR A 282 -10.92 8.23 -17.37
N VAL A 283 -10.27 8.88 -18.35
CA VAL A 283 -10.85 9.13 -19.67
C VAL A 283 -11.07 7.82 -20.41
N LEU A 284 -10.03 7.02 -20.64
CA LEU A 284 -10.16 5.80 -21.47
C LEU A 284 -11.02 4.70 -20.83
N SER A 285 -11.07 4.64 -19.50
CA SER A 285 -11.90 3.69 -18.75
C SER A 285 -13.28 4.25 -18.37
N TYR A 286 -13.66 5.42 -18.88
CA TYR A 286 -15.02 5.94 -18.77
C TYR A 286 -15.96 5.16 -19.71
N PRO A 287 -17.20 4.84 -19.28
CA PRO A 287 -18.14 4.09 -20.10
C PRO A 287 -18.82 5.00 -21.14
N TYR A 288 -18.13 5.31 -22.24
CA TYR A 288 -18.71 6.00 -23.39
C TYR A 288 -19.60 5.07 -24.22
N ASP A 289 -20.63 5.59 -24.86
CA ASP A 289 -21.55 4.82 -25.70
C ASP A 289 -20.85 3.95 -26.77
N MET A 290 -19.70 4.39 -27.30
CA MET A 290 -18.93 3.68 -28.32
C MET A 290 -18.05 2.54 -27.77
N THR A 291 -17.59 2.64 -26.53
CA THR A 291 -16.59 1.74 -25.92
C THR A 291 -17.15 0.95 -24.75
N SER A 292 -18.47 0.98 -24.57
CA SER A 292 -19.14 0.35 -23.45
C SER A 292 -20.27 -0.56 -23.91
N HIS A 293 -20.70 -1.41 -22.97
CA HIS A 293 -21.89 -2.23 -23.09
C HIS A 293 -22.79 -1.96 -21.88
N LYS A 294 -24.07 -2.30 -22.01
CA LYS A 294 -24.98 -2.28 -20.86
C LYS A 294 -24.49 -3.24 -19.78
N MET A 295 -24.70 -2.88 -18.52
CA MET A 295 -24.34 -3.72 -17.38
C MET A 295 -24.92 -5.13 -17.54
N HIS A 296 -24.13 -6.15 -17.19
CA HIS A 296 -24.61 -7.52 -17.24
C HIS A 296 -25.76 -7.72 -16.23
N PRO A 297 -26.89 -8.32 -16.66
CA PRO A 297 -28.02 -8.54 -15.77
C PRO A 297 -27.64 -9.52 -14.67
N TYR A 298 -28.20 -9.31 -13.48
CA TYR A 298 -27.98 -10.18 -12.34
C TYR A 298 -28.48 -11.61 -12.61
N ASN A 299 -27.57 -12.58 -12.54
CA ASN A 299 -27.85 -14.01 -12.76
C ASN A 299 -28.06 -14.77 -11.43
N GLY A 300 -28.58 -14.09 -10.40
CA GLY A 300 -28.86 -14.65 -9.08
C GLY A 300 -30.35 -14.89 -8.83
N ARG A 301 -30.70 -15.84 -7.96
CA ARG A 301 -32.09 -15.93 -7.47
C ARG A 301 -32.44 -14.68 -6.66
N TYR A 302 -33.54 -14.03 -7.01
CA TYR A 302 -34.11 -12.97 -6.17
C TYR A 302 -34.66 -13.61 -4.89
N GLN A 303 -34.11 -13.24 -3.73
CA GLN A 303 -34.75 -13.54 -2.45
C GLN A 303 -36.00 -12.66 -2.33
N SER A 304 -37.14 -13.10 -2.88
CA SER A 304 -38.42 -12.43 -2.69
C SER A 304 -38.92 -12.69 -1.28
N LEU A 305 -38.83 -11.70 -0.39
CA LEU A 305 -39.69 -11.62 0.79
C LEU A 305 -41.12 -11.28 0.32
N GLY A 306 -41.82 -12.28 -0.23
CA GLY A 306 -43.25 -12.21 -0.54
C GLY A 306 -44.03 -13.19 0.35
N PRO A 307 -45.30 -12.90 0.67
CA PRO A 307 -46.13 -13.84 1.43
C PRO A 307 -46.28 -15.17 0.66
N PRO A 308 -46.44 -16.31 1.37
CA PRO A 308 -46.38 -17.62 0.77
C PRO A 308 -47.57 -17.81 -0.19
N SER A 309 -47.31 -17.62 -1.48
CA SER A 309 -48.31 -17.78 -2.53
C SER A 309 -48.14 -19.17 -3.15
N LYS A 310 -49.19 -19.99 -3.01
CA LYS A 310 -49.25 -21.39 -3.47
C LYS A 310 -49.06 -21.47 -4.99
N LYS A 311 -48.25 -22.46 -5.41
CA LYS A 311 -47.95 -22.95 -6.77
C LYS A 311 -46.99 -22.08 -7.61
N SER A 312 -45.70 -22.34 -7.47
CA SER A 312 -44.75 -22.18 -8.59
C SER A 312 -44.35 -23.56 -9.11
N LEU A 313 -44.64 -23.76 -10.39
CA LEU A 313 -44.15 -24.83 -11.25
C LEU A 313 -42.66 -25.11 -10.99
N ILE A 314 -42.32 -26.38 -10.84
CA ILE A 314 -40.95 -26.86 -10.69
C ILE A 314 -40.22 -26.59 -12.02
N VAL A 315 -39.52 -25.46 -12.11
CA VAL A 315 -38.44 -25.30 -13.10
C VAL A 315 -37.18 -25.80 -12.44
N SER A 316 -36.92 -27.09 -12.66
CA SER A 316 -35.65 -27.74 -12.38
C SER A 316 -34.62 -27.26 -13.40
N ASP A 317 -33.99 -26.12 -13.12
CA ASP A 317 -32.63 -25.84 -13.58
C ASP A 317 -31.79 -25.53 -12.35
N VAL A 318 -31.14 -26.57 -11.85
CA VAL A 318 -30.07 -26.47 -10.84
C VAL A 318 -28.79 -26.04 -11.56
N SER A 319 -28.84 -24.88 -12.24
CA SER A 319 -27.62 -24.13 -12.50
C SER A 319 -27.41 -23.28 -11.25
N ALA A 320 -26.37 -23.59 -10.47
CA ALA A 320 -26.03 -22.83 -9.28
C ALA A 320 -25.85 -21.36 -9.68
N THR A 321 -26.81 -20.51 -9.35
CA THR A 321 -26.74 -19.09 -9.69
C THR A 321 -25.53 -18.49 -8.97
N THR A 322 -24.53 -18.03 -9.73
CA THR A 322 -23.26 -17.52 -9.20
C THR A 322 -23.41 -16.17 -8.49
N GLY A 323 -24.57 -15.51 -8.62
CA GLY A 323 -24.87 -14.23 -7.95
C GLY A 323 -24.03 -13.07 -8.50
N VAL A 324 -23.77 -13.07 -9.81
CA VAL A 324 -22.96 -12.06 -10.51
C VAL A 324 -23.83 -11.13 -11.36
N GLY A 325 -23.27 -10.01 -11.78
CA GLY A 325 -23.99 -8.97 -12.53
C GLY A 325 -24.64 -7.92 -11.64
N CYS A 326 -25.23 -6.90 -12.25
CA CYS A 326 -25.79 -5.75 -11.55
C CYS A 326 -27.21 -6.04 -11.06
N ASN A 327 -27.40 -6.00 -9.74
CA ASN A 327 -28.70 -6.20 -9.09
C ASN A 327 -29.44 -4.86 -8.88
N PRO A 328 -30.55 -4.59 -9.60
CA PRO A 328 -31.27 -3.31 -9.50
C PRO A 328 -31.94 -3.08 -8.14
N LYS A 329 -32.12 -4.14 -7.32
CA LYS A 329 -32.60 -3.99 -5.93
C LYS A 329 -31.52 -3.48 -4.97
N GLU A 330 -30.25 -3.66 -5.33
CA GLU A 330 -29.10 -3.24 -4.53
C GLU A 330 -28.51 -1.92 -5.05
N TYR A 331 -28.44 -1.77 -6.38
CA TYR A 331 -27.91 -0.59 -7.04
C TYR A 331 -28.96 0.04 -7.96
N ASN A 332 -29.39 1.26 -7.65
CA ASN A 332 -30.42 1.98 -8.42
C ASN A 332 -29.97 2.39 -9.84
N TRP A 333 -28.68 2.37 -10.12
CA TRP A 333 -28.08 2.78 -11.39
C TRP A 333 -27.91 1.62 -12.39
N CYS A 334 -28.23 0.38 -12.03
CA CYS A 334 -28.01 -0.79 -12.90
C CYS A 334 -28.64 -0.67 -14.28
N ASP A 335 -29.86 -0.11 -14.37
CA ASP A 335 -30.63 -0.07 -15.62
C ASP A 335 -30.14 1.03 -16.58
N THR A 336 -29.49 2.07 -16.04
CA THR A 336 -29.02 3.23 -16.80
C THR A 336 -27.51 3.23 -17.04
N ALA A 337 -26.76 2.44 -16.28
CA ALA A 337 -25.30 2.42 -16.35
C ALA A 337 -24.77 1.54 -17.48
N TYR A 338 -23.58 1.92 -17.95
CA TYR A 338 -22.79 1.19 -18.92
C TYR A 338 -21.43 0.85 -18.31
N ALA A 339 -20.82 -0.23 -18.79
CA ALA A 339 -19.49 -0.67 -18.41
C ALA A 339 -18.55 -0.63 -19.62
N THR A 340 -17.36 -0.06 -19.46
CA THR A 340 -16.33 -0.07 -20.49
C THR A 340 -15.85 -1.49 -20.72
N TYR A 341 -15.71 -1.86 -21.98
CA TYR A 341 -15.30 -3.19 -22.35
C TYR A 341 -13.98 -3.64 -21.69
N PRO A 342 -13.88 -4.91 -21.22
CA PRO A 342 -12.76 -5.38 -20.41
C PRO A 342 -11.40 -5.30 -21.13
N TRP A 343 -11.36 -5.46 -22.46
CA TRP A 343 -10.12 -5.36 -23.25
C TRP A 343 -9.62 -3.92 -23.41
N ILE A 344 -10.43 -2.91 -23.11
CA ILE A 344 -9.99 -1.52 -23.00
C ILE A 344 -9.65 -1.22 -21.54
N PHE A 345 -10.57 -1.58 -20.64
CA PHE A 345 -10.50 -1.29 -19.21
C PHE A 345 -9.23 -1.87 -18.55
N LEU A 346 -8.95 -3.17 -18.74
CA LEU A 346 -7.86 -3.85 -18.05
C LEU A 346 -6.47 -3.38 -18.51
N PRO A 347 -6.15 -3.29 -19.82
CA PRO A 347 -4.83 -2.82 -20.24
C PRO A 347 -4.54 -1.38 -19.79
N VAL A 348 -5.54 -0.49 -19.85
CA VAL A 348 -5.40 0.90 -19.38
C VAL A 348 -5.03 0.95 -17.90
N ILE A 349 -5.73 0.17 -17.06
CA ILE A 349 -5.42 0.09 -15.62
C ILE A 349 -4.03 -0.50 -15.39
N CYS A 350 -3.63 -1.55 -16.12
CA CYS A 350 -2.30 -2.14 -16.00
C CYS A 350 -1.19 -1.13 -16.32
N VAL A 351 -1.35 -0.34 -17.38
CA VAL A 351 -0.37 0.69 -17.76
C VAL A 351 -0.27 1.77 -16.69
N VAL A 352 -1.41 2.23 -16.14
CA VAL A 352 -1.42 3.32 -15.17
C VAL A 352 -0.87 2.86 -13.82
N MET A 353 -1.28 1.68 -13.34
CA MET A 353 -0.79 1.11 -12.09
C MET A 353 0.66 0.62 -12.20
N GLY A 354 1.10 0.19 -13.38
CA GLY A 354 2.46 -0.34 -13.61
C GLY A 354 3.49 0.71 -14.03
N ILE A 355 3.07 1.81 -14.66
CA ILE A 355 3.99 2.86 -15.14
C ILE A 355 3.71 4.20 -14.46
N GLY A 356 2.46 4.67 -14.49
CA GLY A 356 2.08 5.97 -13.93
C GLY A 356 2.36 6.05 -12.43
N VAL A 357 1.79 5.14 -11.64
CA VAL A 357 1.91 5.15 -10.17
C VAL A 357 3.36 4.99 -9.70
N PRO A 358 4.17 4.02 -10.17
CA PRO A 358 5.56 3.91 -9.72
C PRO A 358 6.39 5.13 -10.11
N THR A 359 6.15 5.71 -11.30
CA THR A 359 6.84 6.92 -11.74
C THR A 359 6.49 8.12 -10.86
N SER A 360 5.22 8.30 -10.50
CA SER A 360 4.79 9.40 -9.64
C SER A 360 5.38 9.26 -8.24
N GLN A 361 5.40 8.05 -7.67
CA GLN A 361 5.99 7.79 -6.36
C GLN A 361 7.49 8.10 -6.34
N ILE A 362 8.28 7.54 -7.28
CA ILE A 362 9.73 7.78 -7.37
C ILE A 362 10.03 9.27 -7.56
N ALA A 363 9.31 9.94 -8.45
CA ALA A 363 9.52 11.36 -8.74
C ALA A 363 9.19 12.24 -7.52
N LEU A 364 8.08 11.97 -6.84
CA LEU A 364 7.66 12.73 -5.67
C LEU A 364 8.61 12.52 -4.48
N ASP A 365 9.05 11.27 -4.23
CA ASP A 365 10.05 10.97 -3.20
C ASP A 365 11.38 11.68 -3.46
N THR A 366 11.80 11.73 -4.72
CA THR A 366 13.03 12.42 -5.13
C THR A 366 12.94 13.94 -4.86
N ILE A 367 11.84 14.57 -5.23
CA ILE A 367 11.61 16.01 -5.01
C ILE A 367 11.52 16.29 -3.51
N TYR A 368 10.76 15.47 -2.78
CA TYR A 368 10.57 15.63 -1.34
C TYR A 368 11.89 15.56 -0.58
N SER A 369 12.73 14.57 -0.90
CA SER A 369 14.07 14.44 -0.31
C SER A 369 14.97 15.66 -0.61
N LYS A 370 14.91 16.20 -1.84
CA LYS A 370 15.66 17.41 -2.23
C LYS A 370 15.16 18.67 -1.53
N ILE A 371 13.86 18.81 -1.29
CA ILE A 371 13.28 19.93 -0.53
C ILE A 371 13.75 19.89 0.92
N LEU A 372 13.81 18.71 1.52
CA LEU A 372 14.24 18.54 2.90
C LEU A 372 15.74 18.79 3.09
N GLY A 373 16.58 18.51 2.10
CA GLY A 373 18.02 18.76 2.17
C GLY A 373 18.70 17.97 3.30
N SER A 374 19.42 18.67 4.18
CA SER A 374 20.20 18.11 5.29
C SER A 374 19.41 17.85 6.58
N ILE A 375 18.09 18.07 6.56
CA ILE A 375 17.21 17.83 7.71
C ILE A 375 17.10 16.33 7.99
N ASP A 376 16.76 15.95 9.22
CA ASP A 376 16.47 14.56 9.61
C ASP A 376 15.39 13.93 8.72
N GLN A 377 15.84 13.37 7.58
CA GLN A 377 14.96 12.85 6.55
C GLN A 377 14.08 11.72 7.08
N SER A 378 14.57 10.94 8.06
CA SER A 378 13.81 9.85 8.67
C SER A 378 12.49 10.31 9.32
N MET A 379 12.47 11.47 9.99
CA MET A 379 11.27 11.96 10.64
C MET A 379 10.26 12.50 9.63
N MET A 380 10.72 13.29 8.66
CA MET A 380 9.85 13.89 7.65
C MET A 380 9.32 12.85 6.66
N GLN A 381 10.12 11.84 6.31
CA GLN A 381 9.66 10.66 5.58
C GLN A 381 8.63 9.86 6.38
N GLY A 382 8.74 9.80 7.71
CA GLY A 382 7.68 9.27 8.56
C GLY A 382 6.38 10.08 8.47
N ALA A 383 6.48 11.41 8.47
CA ALA A 383 5.32 12.29 8.41
C ALA A 383 4.53 12.20 7.09
N ILE A 384 5.21 12.09 5.94
CA ILE A 384 4.54 11.91 4.65
C ILE A 384 3.84 10.53 4.57
N ILE A 385 4.39 9.49 5.20
CA ILE A 385 3.74 8.17 5.29
C ILE A 385 2.46 8.26 6.14
N VAL A 386 2.50 8.97 7.27
CA VAL A 386 1.29 9.20 8.09
C VAL A 386 0.22 9.95 7.29
N ALA A 387 0.61 10.92 6.46
CA ALA A 387 -0.32 11.61 5.57
C ALA A 387 -0.90 10.67 4.49
N GLU A 388 -0.11 9.75 3.96
CA GLU A 388 -0.55 8.69 3.04
C GLU A 388 -1.51 7.70 3.70
N ASP A 389 -1.29 7.33 4.96
CA ASP A 389 -2.18 6.43 5.69
C ASP A 389 -3.61 6.99 5.84
N ILE A 390 -3.77 8.32 5.84
CA ILE A 390 -5.09 8.96 5.86
C ILE A 390 -5.92 8.55 4.63
N ILE A 391 -5.33 8.57 3.43
CA ILE A 391 -6.06 8.15 2.22
C ILE A 391 -6.24 6.63 2.17
N LEU A 392 -5.33 5.85 2.74
CA LEU A 392 -5.50 4.39 2.84
C LEU A 392 -6.67 4.00 3.77
N ILE A 393 -7.02 4.85 4.75
CA ILE A 393 -8.17 4.65 5.64
C ILE A 393 -9.46 5.22 5.01
N LEU A 394 -9.43 6.47 4.54
CA LEU A 394 -10.64 7.16 4.06
C LEU A 394 -11.00 6.81 2.62
N GLY A 395 -10.01 6.50 1.78
CA GLY A 395 -10.19 6.23 0.36
C GLY A 395 -11.08 5.02 0.07
N PRO A 396 -10.95 3.86 0.74
CA PRO A 396 -11.84 2.73 0.54
C PRO A 396 -13.29 3.01 0.93
N LEU A 397 -13.50 3.76 2.03
CA LEU A 397 -14.83 4.17 2.49
C LEU A 397 -15.50 5.08 1.46
N TYR A 398 -14.74 6.07 0.96
CA TYR A 398 -15.17 6.95 -0.12
C TYR A 398 -15.49 6.16 -1.40
N ALA A 399 -14.57 5.34 -1.89
CA ALA A 399 -14.71 4.62 -3.15
C ALA A 399 -15.88 3.64 -3.13
N ALA A 400 -16.01 2.84 -2.06
CA ALA A 400 -17.10 1.87 -1.92
C ALA A 400 -18.47 2.56 -1.80
N SER A 401 -18.56 3.65 -1.02
CA SER A 401 -19.80 4.43 -0.88
C SER A 401 -20.21 5.08 -2.21
N MET A 402 -19.25 5.70 -2.90
CA MET A 402 -19.52 6.36 -4.18
C MET A 402 -19.92 5.37 -5.26
N PHE A 403 -19.21 4.24 -5.35
CA PHE A 403 -19.56 3.17 -6.27
C PHE A 403 -20.96 2.60 -5.99
N SER A 404 -21.30 2.36 -4.73
CA SER A 404 -22.60 1.79 -4.38
C SER A 404 -23.77 2.72 -4.72
N HIS A 405 -23.63 4.03 -4.46
CA HIS A 405 -24.72 4.98 -4.66
C HIS A 405 -24.83 5.55 -6.08
N PHE A 406 -23.71 5.70 -6.79
CA PHE A 406 -23.67 6.43 -8.07
C PHE A 406 -23.00 5.66 -9.21
N GLY A 407 -22.43 4.49 -8.93
CA GLY A 407 -21.77 3.65 -9.93
C GLY A 407 -20.40 4.16 -10.35
N GLN A 408 -19.83 3.47 -11.34
CA GLN A 408 -18.46 3.72 -11.82
C GLN A 408 -18.30 5.10 -12.46
N GLY A 409 -19.26 5.53 -13.29
CA GLY A 409 -19.14 6.76 -14.08
C GLY A 409 -18.94 8.00 -13.22
N THR A 410 -19.78 8.18 -12.21
CA THR A 410 -19.67 9.31 -11.28
C THR A 410 -18.38 9.25 -10.46
N LEU A 411 -17.99 8.07 -9.98
CA LEU A 411 -16.76 7.90 -9.22
C LEU A 411 -15.52 8.28 -10.06
N TRP A 412 -15.50 7.91 -11.34
CA TRP A 412 -14.40 8.24 -12.25
C TRP A 412 -14.33 9.74 -12.53
N LEU A 413 -15.48 10.40 -12.67
CA LEU A 413 -15.53 11.86 -12.84
C LEU A 413 -15.01 12.59 -11.59
N VAL A 414 -15.46 12.22 -10.40
CA VAL A 414 -15.02 12.86 -9.15
C VAL A 414 -13.52 12.66 -8.94
N ASN A 415 -13.01 11.44 -9.15
CA ASN A 415 -11.57 11.17 -9.03
C ASN A 415 -10.75 11.91 -10.10
N SER A 416 -11.25 12.01 -11.33
CA SER A 416 -10.62 12.78 -12.39
C SER A 416 -10.53 14.26 -12.03
N LEU A 417 -11.61 14.86 -11.51
CA LEU A 417 -11.62 16.25 -11.03
C LEU A 417 -10.63 16.47 -9.88
N ALA A 418 -10.57 15.56 -8.91
CA ALA A 418 -9.60 15.63 -7.81
C ALA A 418 -8.15 15.57 -8.34
N THR A 419 -7.89 14.70 -9.31
CA THR A 419 -6.57 14.55 -9.95
C THR A 419 -6.20 15.79 -10.77
N ILE A 420 -7.15 16.36 -11.53
CA ILE A 420 -6.95 17.63 -12.25
C ILE A 420 -6.64 18.75 -11.27
N GLY A 421 -7.35 18.81 -10.13
CA GLY A 421 -7.07 19.77 -9.06
C GLY A 421 -5.63 19.68 -8.55
N GLY A 422 -5.13 18.46 -8.31
CA GLY A 422 -3.71 18.22 -7.97
C GLY A 422 -2.76 18.69 -9.08
N ILE A 423 -3.04 18.37 -10.34
CA ILE A 423 -2.19 18.83 -11.46
C ILE A 423 -2.14 20.36 -11.53
N LEU A 424 -3.28 21.05 -11.38
CA LEU A 424 -3.31 22.51 -11.36
C LEU A 424 -2.54 23.09 -10.17
N LEU A 425 -2.64 22.45 -9.00
CA LEU A 425 -1.88 22.83 -7.81
C LEU A 425 -0.37 22.65 -8.05
N TRP A 426 0.06 21.51 -8.57
CA TRP A 426 1.44 21.24 -8.95
C TRP A 426 1.98 22.25 -9.97
N LEU A 427 1.17 22.60 -10.98
CA LEU A 427 1.52 23.61 -11.98
C LEU A 427 1.68 25.00 -11.37
N GLY A 428 0.85 25.37 -10.39
CA GLY A 428 0.96 26.63 -9.67
C GLY A 428 2.29 26.77 -8.91
N PHE A 429 2.81 25.68 -8.35
CA PHE A 429 4.09 25.63 -7.63
C PHE A 429 5.28 25.22 -8.53
N PHE A 430 5.04 24.92 -9.81
CA PHE A 430 6.05 24.42 -10.73
C PHE A 430 7.30 25.30 -10.85
N PRO A 431 7.21 26.66 -10.86
CA PRO A 431 8.39 27.52 -10.85
C PRO A 431 9.19 27.43 -9.55
N GLN A 432 8.53 27.25 -8.41
CA GLN A 432 9.17 27.13 -7.09
C GLN A 432 9.89 25.79 -6.95
N LEU A 433 9.47 24.77 -7.69
CA LEU A 433 10.14 23.48 -7.78
C LEU A 433 11.36 23.48 -8.74
N LYS A 434 11.65 24.61 -9.40
CA LYS A 434 12.78 24.75 -10.34
C LYS A 434 14.16 24.43 -9.73
N PRO A 435 14.48 24.88 -8.50
CA PRO A 435 15.79 24.67 -7.88
C PRO A 435 16.10 23.20 -7.55
N PHE A 436 15.08 22.36 -7.35
CA PHE A 436 15.22 20.98 -6.91
C PHE A 436 15.37 19.99 -8.08
N LYS A 437 16.31 20.28 -9.00
CA LYS A 437 16.60 19.42 -10.17
C LYS A 437 17.23 18.11 -9.76
#